data_AF-A0A3A9SIT2-F1
#
_entry.id   AF-A0A3A9SIT2-F1
#
_cell.length_a   1.000
_cell.length_b   1.000
_cell.length_c   1.000
_cell.angle_alpha   90.00
_cell.angle_beta   90.00
_cell.angle_gamma   90.00
#
_symmetry.space_group_name_H-M   'P 1'
#
loop_
_entity.id
_entity.type
_entity.pdbx_description
1 polymer ?
#
loop_
_entity_poly.entity_id
_entity_poly.type
_entity_poly.pdbx_seq_one_letter_code
_entity_poly.pdbx_strand_id
1 'polypeptide(L)'
;MNRLRLKFSKHGPIKFLGHLDVMRYFQKAIRRAEIDIKYSEGFSPHQVISFAQPLSVGATSDGEYMDMTVNSMTSVSDVMDKLNAVMNEGIKITAIRELGEHDEKAMTAAYAAKYRICFRERLKPDFDWINEFEKYLRQDKLPAMKKTKSGEKEIDMKPMIFEYSLDAENECAELLLSMSSAATLKPALLFGAFFNSLGKELSTNALDVHRIDIYRYVEDGNNKYTEPFITDDINTRFMLNG
;
A
#
# COMPACT_ATOMS: atom_id res chain seq x y z
N MET A 1 -8.63 25.02 -10.46
CA MET A 1 -7.52 24.19 -9.94
C MET A 1 -8.12 23.20 -8.97
N ASN A 2 -7.99 21.91 -9.28
CA ASN A 2 -8.69 20.85 -8.57
C ASN A 2 -7.65 19.82 -8.11
N ARG A 3 -7.79 19.35 -6.87
CA ARG A 3 -6.96 18.28 -6.32
C ARG A 3 -7.70 16.98 -6.51
N LEU A 4 -7.05 15.99 -7.11
CA LEU A 4 -7.63 14.70 -7.41
C LEU A 4 -6.86 13.61 -6.67
N ARG A 5 -7.56 12.61 -6.15
CA ARG A 5 -6.99 11.36 -5.69
C ARG A 5 -7.40 10.25 -6.63
N LEU A 6 -6.40 9.52 -7.12
CA LEU A 6 -6.57 8.39 -8.01
C LEU A 6 -6.27 7.11 -7.23
N LYS A 7 -7.09 6.09 -7.42
CA LYS A 7 -6.81 4.69 -7.07
C LYS A 7 -6.37 3.97 -8.33
N PHE A 8 -5.31 3.18 -8.24
CA PHE A 8 -4.85 2.36 -9.35
C PHE A 8 -4.35 0.99 -8.89
N SER A 9 -4.47 0.01 -9.79
CA SER A 9 -3.89 -1.31 -9.61
C SER A 9 -2.55 -1.43 -10.34
N LYS A 10 -1.70 -2.34 -9.86
CA LYS A 10 -0.36 -2.65 -10.38
C LYS A 10 -0.13 -4.17 -10.41
N HIS A 11 -0.15 -4.74 -11.60
CA HIS A 11 -0.01 -6.18 -11.84
C HIS A 11 0.99 -6.52 -12.94
N GLY A 12 1.21 -7.82 -13.13
CA GLY A 12 2.02 -8.34 -14.21
C GLY A 12 3.49 -7.95 -14.10
N PRO A 13 4.21 -7.87 -15.23
CA PRO A 13 5.65 -7.57 -15.25
C PRO A 13 6.02 -6.22 -14.64
N ILE A 14 5.09 -5.26 -14.58
CA ILE A 14 5.31 -3.94 -13.95
C ILE A 14 5.65 -4.06 -12.46
N LYS A 15 5.36 -5.20 -11.82
CA LYS A 15 5.73 -5.44 -10.42
C LYS A 15 7.22 -5.24 -10.14
N PHE A 16 8.08 -5.41 -11.15
CA PHE A 16 9.53 -5.23 -11.04
C PHE A 16 10.02 -3.77 -11.17
N LEU A 17 9.14 -2.82 -11.50
CA LEU A 17 9.48 -1.41 -11.50
C LEU A 17 9.59 -0.86 -10.08
N GLY A 18 10.66 -0.11 -9.83
CA GLY A 18 10.85 0.65 -8.59
C GLY A 18 9.95 1.87 -8.53
N HIS A 19 9.85 2.48 -7.35
CA HIS A 19 8.96 3.62 -7.10
C HIS A 19 9.21 4.80 -8.07
N LEU A 20 10.47 5.17 -8.31
CA LEU A 20 10.81 6.27 -9.21
C LEU A 20 10.40 6.01 -10.66
N ASP A 21 10.43 4.74 -11.10
CA ASP A 21 10.02 4.38 -12.46
C ASP A 21 8.50 4.44 -12.61
N VAL A 22 7.75 4.05 -11.57
CA VAL A 22 6.30 4.24 -11.50
C VAL A 22 5.96 5.75 -11.52
N MET A 23 6.67 6.58 -10.76
CA MET A 23 6.46 8.04 -10.80
C MET A 23 6.68 8.61 -12.21
N ARG A 24 7.80 8.26 -12.85
CA ARG A 24 8.10 8.69 -14.24
C ARG A 24 7.08 8.19 -15.23
N TYR A 25 6.59 6.96 -15.05
CA TYR A 25 5.55 6.37 -15.87
C TYR A 25 4.27 7.22 -15.80
N PHE A 26 3.80 7.56 -14.60
CA PHE A 26 2.62 8.41 -14.41
C PHE A 26 2.82 9.81 -15.01
N GLN A 27 4.00 10.42 -14.84
CA GLN A 27 4.29 11.71 -15.45
C GLN A 27 4.16 11.70 -16.98
N LYS A 28 4.65 10.61 -17.61
CA LYS A 28 4.51 10.39 -19.05
C LYS A 28 3.08 10.07 -19.45
N ALA A 29 2.33 9.31 -18.65
CA ALA A 29 0.92 9.01 -18.91
C ALA A 29 0.06 10.28 -18.86
N ILE A 30 0.20 11.10 -17.81
CA ILE A 30 -0.48 12.39 -17.66
C ILE A 30 -0.23 13.29 -18.86
N ARG A 31 1.02 13.38 -19.33
CA ARG A 31 1.38 14.17 -20.51
C ARG A 31 0.75 13.61 -21.80
N ARG A 32 0.74 12.29 -22.01
CA ARG A 32 0.16 11.64 -23.20
C ARG A 32 -1.37 11.71 -23.22
N ALA A 33 -1.99 11.70 -22.05
CA ALA A 33 -3.42 11.87 -21.87
C ALA A 33 -3.90 13.33 -22.01
N GLU A 34 -2.96 14.26 -22.26
CA GLU A 34 -3.24 15.70 -22.38
C GLU A 34 -3.98 16.27 -21.18
N ILE A 35 -3.69 15.74 -19.99
CA ILE A 35 -4.23 16.27 -18.73
C ILE A 35 -3.52 17.59 -18.42
N ASP A 36 -4.31 18.64 -18.21
CA ASP A 36 -3.85 19.98 -17.82
C ASP A 36 -3.36 20.00 -16.36
N ILE A 37 -2.24 19.33 -16.12
CA ILE A 37 -1.61 19.15 -14.82
C ILE A 37 -0.93 20.44 -14.35
N LYS A 38 -1.06 20.74 -13.05
CA LYS A 38 -0.31 21.81 -12.41
C LYS A 38 1.17 21.45 -12.31
N TYR A 39 2.03 22.44 -12.56
CA TYR A 39 3.46 22.37 -12.30
C TYR A 39 3.84 23.18 -11.06
N SER A 40 4.93 22.80 -10.40
CA SER A 40 5.51 23.55 -9.29
C SER A 40 6.16 24.87 -9.75
N GLU A 41 6.19 25.86 -8.85
CA GLU A 41 6.59 27.25 -9.15
C GLU A 41 8.10 27.52 -8.94
N GLY A 42 8.95 26.49 -9.01
CA GLY A 42 10.40 26.58 -8.77
C GLY A 42 11.26 26.57 -10.04
N PHE A 43 12.59 26.67 -9.87
CA PHE A 43 13.58 26.65 -10.95
C PHE A 43 13.59 25.36 -11.80
N SER A 44 12.97 24.28 -11.33
CA SER A 44 12.77 23.04 -12.08
C SER A 44 11.32 22.58 -11.92
N PRO A 45 10.41 23.15 -12.74
CA PRO A 45 8.99 22.82 -12.68
C PRO A 45 8.77 21.33 -12.89
N HIS A 46 8.03 20.73 -11.97
CA HIS A 46 7.62 19.33 -12.04
C HIS A 46 6.13 19.23 -11.81
N GLN A 47 5.51 18.20 -12.37
CA GLN A 47 4.10 17.92 -12.16
C GLN A 47 3.81 17.76 -10.66
N VAL A 48 2.77 18.43 -10.17
CA VAL A 48 2.34 18.35 -8.77
C VAL A 48 1.59 17.05 -8.55
N ILE A 49 2.36 15.98 -8.32
CA ILE A 49 1.87 14.63 -8.01
C ILE A 49 2.53 14.10 -6.73
N SER A 50 1.82 13.26 -5.98
CA SER A 50 2.37 12.56 -4.81
C SER A 50 1.69 11.21 -4.60
N PHE A 51 2.46 10.16 -4.36
CA PHE A 51 1.92 8.83 -4.05
C PHE A 51 1.70 8.67 -2.56
N ALA A 52 0.75 7.83 -2.16
CA ALA A 52 0.50 7.50 -0.76
C ALA A 52 1.75 6.87 -0.13
N GLN A 53 2.20 5.74 -0.70
CA GLN A 53 3.35 5.00 -0.22
C GLN A 53 4.02 4.26 -1.38
N PRO A 54 5.32 3.97 -1.31
CA PRO A 54 5.96 3.09 -2.27
C PRO A 54 5.50 1.64 -2.07
N LEU A 55 5.35 0.93 -3.19
CA LEU A 55 5.18 -0.52 -3.21
C LEU A 55 6.54 -1.19 -3.41
N SER A 56 6.81 -2.26 -2.66
CA SER A 56 8.06 -3.04 -2.80
C SER A 56 8.20 -3.62 -4.20
N VAL A 57 9.43 -3.69 -4.70
CA VAL A 57 9.74 -4.37 -5.96
C VAL A 57 9.34 -5.85 -5.85
N GLY A 58 8.70 -6.36 -6.90
CA GLY A 58 8.19 -7.72 -6.95
C GLY A 58 6.77 -7.89 -6.40
N ALA A 59 6.20 -6.87 -5.75
CA ALA A 59 4.83 -6.89 -5.23
C ALA A 59 3.81 -6.35 -6.25
N THR A 60 2.59 -6.89 -6.16
CA THR A 60 1.41 -6.44 -6.91
C THR A 60 0.44 -5.71 -5.98
N SER A 61 -0.52 -4.98 -6.54
CA SER A 61 -1.51 -4.25 -5.74
C SER A 61 -2.81 -3.96 -6.49
N ASP A 62 -3.94 -4.00 -5.80
CA ASP A 62 -5.25 -3.57 -6.31
C ASP A 62 -5.58 -2.11 -5.96
N GLY A 63 -4.91 -1.55 -4.94
CA GLY A 63 -5.27 -0.30 -4.30
C GLY A 63 -4.09 0.56 -3.91
N GLU A 64 -3.38 1.10 -4.91
CA GLU A 64 -2.41 2.17 -4.72
C GLU A 64 -3.05 3.53 -4.95
N TYR A 65 -2.56 4.57 -4.27
CA TYR A 65 -3.10 5.92 -4.41
C TYR A 65 -2.05 6.94 -4.82
N MET A 66 -2.49 7.86 -5.68
CA MET A 66 -1.74 9.04 -6.09
C MET A 66 -2.65 10.26 -6.03
N ASP A 67 -2.17 11.33 -5.41
CA ASP A 67 -2.77 12.65 -5.52
C ASP A 67 -2.13 13.43 -6.67
N MET A 68 -2.92 14.19 -7.41
CA MET A 68 -2.45 15.13 -8.42
C MET A 68 -3.23 16.43 -8.38
N THR A 69 -2.62 17.53 -8.82
CA THR A 69 -3.32 18.83 -8.97
C THR A 69 -3.43 19.18 -10.44
N VAL A 70 -4.64 19.47 -10.91
CA VAL A 70 -4.91 19.91 -12.29
C VAL A 70 -5.34 21.37 -12.30
N ASN A 71 -4.98 22.12 -13.35
CA ASN A 71 -5.43 23.50 -13.51
C ASN A 71 -6.91 23.53 -13.93
N SER A 72 -7.28 22.65 -14.87
CA SER A 72 -8.63 22.47 -15.38
C SER A 72 -8.94 20.98 -15.66
N MET A 73 -10.23 20.64 -15.68
CA MET A 73 -10.73 19.33 -16.11
C MET A 73 -12.19 19.45 -16.57
N THR A 74 -12.65 18.55 -17.44
CA THR A 74 -14.08 18.47 -17.80
C THR A 74 -14.87 17.74 -16.71
N SER A 75 -14.40 16.57 -16.30
CA SER A 75 -14.96 15.79 -15.19
C SER A 75 -13.94 14.78 -14.68
N VAL A 76 -14.20 14.22 -13.51
CA VAL A 76 -13.39 13.13 -12.95
C VAL A 76 -13.41 11.88 -13.85
N SER A 77 -14.54 11.58 -14.50
CA SER A 77 -14.66 10.47 -15.45
C SER A 77 -13.80 10.69 -16.70
N ASP A 78 -13.84 11.89 -17.28
CA ASP A 78 -13.03 12.23 -18.45
C ASP A 78 -11.52 12.07 -18.17
N VAL A 79 -11.07 12.50 -16.99
CA VAL A 79 -9.68 12.30 -16.55
C VAL A 79 -9.33 10.81 -16.45
N MET A 80 -10.23 10.00 -15.87
CA MET A 80 -10.02 8.55 -15.73
C MET A 80 -9.95 7.86 -17.09
N ASP A 81 -10.84 8.20 -18.01
CA ASP A 81 -10.91 7.62 -19.36
C ASP A 81 -9.66 7.99 -20.18
N LYS A 82 -9.27 9.27 -20.19
CA LYS A 82 -8.06 9.75 -20.87
C LYS A 82 -6.79 9.08 -20.34
N LEU A 83 -6.67 8.95 -19.02
CA LEU A 83 -5.52 8.27 -18.42
C LEU A 83 -5.50 6.79 -18.82
N ASN A 84 -6.61 6.06 -18.62
CA ASN A 84 -6.67 4.64 -18.95
C ASN A 84 -6.43 4.36 -20.45
N ALA A 85 -6.85 5.25 -21.34
CA ALA A 85 -6.60 5.13 -22.79
C ALA A 85 -5.11 5.12 -23.17
N VAL A 86 -4.23 5.67 -22.33
CA VAL A 86 -2.77 5.73 -22.57
C VAL A 86 -1.95 4.87 -21.62
N MET A 87 -2.58 4.20 -20.66
CA MET A 87 -1.88 3.29 -19.75
C MET A 87 -1.41 2.03 -20.47
N ASN A 88 -0.33 1.42 -19.99
CA ASN A 88 0.13 0.12 -20.46
C ASN A 88 -0.51 -1.01 -19.65
N GLU A 89 -0.41 -2.23 -20.20
CA GLU A 89 -0.82 -3.44 -19.51
C GLU A 89 -0.12 -3.56 -18.15
N GLY A 90 -0.90 -3.72 -17.09
CA GLY A 90 -0.41 -3.87 -15.72
C GLY A 90 -0.58 -2.65 -14.83
N ILE A 91 -0.99 -1.47 -15.35
CA ILE A 91 -1.49 -0.36 -14.54
C ILE A 91 -2.88 0.04 -15.03
N LYS A 92 -3.84 0.14 -14.11
CA LYS A 92 -5.20 0.59 -14.41
C LYS A 92 -5.68 1.55 -13.34
N ILE A 93 -6.19 2.72 -13.74
CA ILE A 93 -6.91 3.61 -12.83
C ILE A 93 -8.28 2.97 -12.58
N THR A 94 -8.61 2.75 -11.31
CA THR A 94 -9.83 2.06 -10.87
C THR A 94 -10.84 3.00 -10.24
N ALA A 95 -10.38 4.13 -9.68
CA ALA A 95 -11.25 5.19 -9.21
C ALA A 95 -10.52 6.54 -9.20
N ILE A 96 -11.27 7.63 -9.29
CA ILE A 96 -10.77 8.98 -9.03
C ILE A 96 -11.83 9.71 -8.20
N ARG A 97 -11.39 10.51 -7.23
CA ARG A 97 -12.26 11.48 -6.55
C ARG A 97 -11.60 12.85 -6.46
N GLU A 98 -12.43 13.87 -6.36
CA GLU A 98 -11.97 15.21 -6.00
C GLU A 98 -11.67 15.29 -4.49
N LEU A 99 -10.64 16.06 -4.14
CA LEU A 99 -10.23 16.35 -2.78
C LEU A 99 -10.66 17.77 -2.41
N GLY A 100 -11.34 17.90 -1.27
CA GLY A 100 -11.69 19.19 -0.68
C GLY A 100 -10.48 19.92 -0.09
N GLU A 101 -10.70 21.13 0.42
CA GLU A 101 -9.65 21.95 1.05
C GLU A 101 -9.02 21.24 2.27
N HIS A 102 -9.85 20.59 3.08
CA HIS A 102 -9.44 19.89 4.30
C HIS A 102 -9.01 18.43 4.08
N ASP A 103 -9.09 17.92 2.84
CA ASP A 103 -8.59 16.58 2.55
C ASP A 103 -7.06 16.55 2.67
N GLU A 104 -6.57 15.71 3.58
CA GLU A 104 -5.14 15.43 3.72
C GLU A 104 -4.56 14.80 2.46
N LYS A 105 -3.25 14.98 2.24
CA LYS A 105 -2.53 14.26 1.18
C LYS A 105 -2.51 12.77 1.47
N ALA A 106 -2.52 11.96 0.42
CA ALA A 106 -2.55 10.50 0.50
C ALA A 106 -1.40 9.95 1.36
N MET A 107 -0.22 10.55 1.23
CA MET A 107 0.97 10.17 2.00
C MET A 107 0.81 10.39 3.51
N THR A 108 0.08 11.45 3.90
CA THR A 108 -0.18 11.78 5.31
C THR A 108 -1.31 10.94 5.87
N ALA A 109 -2.37 10.76 5.10
CA ALA A 109 -3.57 10.02 5.50
C ALA A 109 -3.34 8.50 5.63
N ALA A 110 -2.23 7.98 5.11
CA ALA A 110 -1.93 6.55 5.15
C ALA A 110 -1.75 6.09 6.61
N TYR A 111 -2.57 5.14 7.03
CA TYR A 111 -2.59 4.62 8.40
C TYR A 111 -2.35 3.12 8.44
N ALA A 112 -2.95 2.37 7.52
CA ALA A 112 -2.79 0.92 7.40
C ALA A 112 -2.73 0.48 5.93
N ALA A 113 -2.26 -0.74 5.69
CA ALA A 113 -2.43 -1.42 4.42
C ALA A 113 -2.79 -2.88 4.64
N LYS A 114 -3.74 -3.36 3.83
CA LYS A 114 -4.11 -4.77 3.81
C LYS A 114 -3.29 -5.50 2.77
N TYR A 115 -2.75 -6.64 3.14
CA TYR A 115 -1.93 -7.49 2.28
C TYR A 115 -2.50 -8.89 2.23
N ARG A 116 -2.36 -9.56 1.09
CA ARG A 116 -2.35 -11.02 0.97
C ARG A 116 -0.92 -11.46 0.74
N ILE A 117 -0.42 -12.36 1.58
CA ILE A 117 0.93 -12.87 1.57
C ILE A 117 0.88 -14.38 1.41
N CYS A 118 1.53 -14.90 0.38
CA CYS A 118 1.74 -16.33 0.19
C CYS A 118 3.23 -16.58 -0.08
N PHE A 119 3.68 -17.83 -0.08
CA PHE A 119 5.01 -18.16 -0.57
C PHE A 119 4.97 -18.43 -2.07
N ARG A 120 5.98 -17.95 -2.79
CA ARG A 120 6.18 -18.32 -4.20
C ARG A 120 6.42 -19.82 -4.27
N GLU A 121 5.80 -20.48 -5.23
CA GLU A 121 5.77 -21.96 -5.34
C GLU A 121 7.14 -22.64 -5.14
N ARG A 122 8.19 -22.11 -5.77
CA ARG A 122 9.56 -22.68 -5.69
C ARG A 122 10.31 -22.38 -4.39
N LEU A 123 9.76 -21.52 -3.54
CA LEU A 123 10.35 -21.04 -2.29
C LEU A 123 9.41 -21.29 -1.11
N LYS A 124 8.43 -22.20 -1.28
CA LYS A 124 7.57 -22.65 -0.20
C LYS A 124 8.41 -23.32 0.89
N PRO A 125 8.12 -23.04 2.17
CA PRO A 125 8.78 -23.72 3.26
C PRO A 125 8.43 -25.22 3.28
N ASP A 126 9.32 -26.02 3.83
CA ASP A 126 9.16 -27.47 4.00
C ASP A 126 8.37 -27.86 5.25
N PHE A 127 7.64 -26.91 5.84
CA PHE A 127 6.86 -27.08 7.05
C PHE A 127 5.52 -26.35 6.93
N ASP A 128 4.57 -26.72 7.80
CA ASP A 128 3.26 -26.06 7.92
C ASP A 128 3.44 -24.65 8.50
N TRP A 129 3.77 -23.71 7.61
CA TRP A 129 4.08 -22.34 8.01
C TRP A 129 2.82 -21.61 8.49
N ILE A 130 1.63 -21.98 8.03
CA ILE A 130 0.37 -21.33 8.45
C ILE A 130 0.14 -21.56 9.94
N ASN A 131 0.20 -22.83 10.38
CA ASN A 131 0.02 -23.17 11.79
C ASN A 131 1.13 -22.59 12.68
N GLU A 132 2.40 -22.66 12.23
CA GLU A 132 3.51 -22.06 12.98
C GLU A 132 3.40 -20.52 13.04
N PHE A 133 2.93 -19.88 11.98
CA PHE A 133 2.70 -18.45 11.95
C PHE A 133 1.54 -18.05 12.85
N GLU A 134 0.48 -18.86 12.94
CA GLU A 134 -0.60 -18.63 13.91
C GLU A 134 -0.08 -18.66 15.35
N LYS A 135 0.72 -19.68 15.71
CA LYS A 135 1.35 -19.78 17.04
C LYS A 135 2.24 -18.57 17.32
N TYR A 136 3.02 -18.14 16.33
CA TYR A 136 3.84 -16.94 16.42
C TYR A 136 2.98 -15.70 16.69
N LEU A 137 1.94 -15.47 15.88
CA LEU A 137 1.05 -14.32 16.01
C LEU A 137 0.28 -14.27 17.33
N ARG A 138 0.11 -15.40 18.04
CA ARG A 138 -0.55 -15.46 19.36
C ARG A 138 0.32 -14.97 20.52
N GLN A 139 1.62 -14.80 20.33
CA GLN A 139 2.51 -14.29 21.38
C GLN A 139 2.15 -12.86 21.79
N ASP A 140 2.38 -12.50 23.06
CA ASP A 140 2.08 -11.16 23.58
C ASP A 140 3.00 -10.08 22.99
N LYS A 141 4.20 -10.46 22.56
CA LYS A 141 5.19 -9.57 21.95
C LYS A 141 5.82 -10.26 20.75
N LEU A 142 6.08 -9.47 19.71
CA LEU A 142 6.72 -9.91 18.48
C LEU A 142 7.95 -9.02 18.22
N PRO A 143 9.06 -9.25 18.93
CA PRO A 143 10.24 -8.41 18.79
C PRO A 143 10.87 -8.59 17.41
N ALA A 144 11.30 -7.47 16.80
CA ALA A 144 12.07 -7.48 15.58
C ALA A 144 13.12 -6.37 15.57
N MET A 145 14.25 -6.66 14.91
CA MET A 145 15.31 -5.69 14.75
C MET A 145 15.12 -4.87 13.48
N LYS A 146 14.88 -3.56 13.66
CA LYS A 146 14.69 -2.62 12.56
C LYS A 146 15.96 -1.81 12.35
N LYS A 147 16.53 -1.91 11.15
CA LYS A 147 17.62 -1.01 10.71
C LYS A 147 17.09 0.41 10.55
N THR A 148 17.79 1.36 11.14
CA THR A 148 17.53 2.81 11.09
C THR A 148 18.77 3.53 10.56
N LYS A 149 18.66 4.84 10.29
CA LYS A 149 19.81 5.65 9.89
C LYS A 149 20.90 5.72 10.97
N SER A 150 20.54 5.51 12.24
CA SER A 150 21.41 5.64 13.41
C SER A 150 21.82 4.29 14.02
N GLY A 151 21.62 3.18 13.30
CA GLY A 151 21.90 1.82 13.80
C GLY A 151 20.65 0.96 13.86
N GLU A 152 20.64 -0.03 14.75
CA GLU A 152 19.53 -0.97 14.90
C GLU A 152 18.66 -0.63 16.11
N LYS A 153 17.35 -0.76 15.96
CA LYS A 153 16.39 -0.53 17.03
C LYS A 153 15.44 -1.72 17.14
N GLU A 154 15.30 -2.23 18.36
CA GLU A 154 14.25 -3.21 18.66
C GLU A 154 12.89 -2.54 18.63
N ILE A 155 11.94 -3.19 17.97
CA ILE A 155 10.54 -2.80 17.98
C ILE A 155 9.70 -4.02 18.35
N ASP A 156 8.56 -3.77 18.99
CA ASP A 156 7.50 -4.76 19.10
C ASP A 156 6.53 -4.58 17.93
N MET A 157 6.40 -5.62 17.11
CA MET A 157 5.53 -5.60 15.93
C MET A 157 4.07 -5.90 16.28
N LYS A 158 3.78 -6.49 17.44
CA LYS A 158 2.43 -6.89 17.85
C LYS A 158 1.40 -5.76 17.71
N PRO A 159 1.61 -4.54 18.24
CA PRO A 159 0.65 -3.44 18.11
C PRO A 159 0.52 -2.88 16.69
N MET A 160 1.38 -3.31 15.76
CA MET A 160 1.38 -2.87 14.36
C MET A 160 0.62 -3.83 13.44
N ILE A 161 0.06 -4.92 13.99
CA ILE A 161 -0.80 -5.87 13.29
C ILE A 161 -2.22 -5.62 13.78
N PHE A 162 -3.03 -4.96 12.96
CA PHE A 162 -4.40 -4.56 13.33
C PHE A 162 -5.39 -5.72 13.17
N GLU A 163 -5.19 -6.54 12.14
CA GLU A 163 -6.02 -7.71 11.87
C GLU A 163 -5.21 -8.74 11.08
N TYR A 164 -5.57 -10.01 11.23
CA TYR A 164 -5.08 -11.06 10.35
C TYR A 164 -6.14 -12.16 10.15
N SER A 165 -6.07 -12.82 8.99
CA SER A 165 -6.74 -14.09 8.73
C SER A 165 -5.78 -15.04 8.03
N LEU A 166 -5.90 -16.33 8.32
CA LEU A 166 -5.03 -17.36 7.79
C LEU A 166 -5.86 -18.33 6.96
N ASP A 167 -5.41 -18.57 5.73
CA ASP A 167 -6.02 -19.48 4.77
C ASP A 167 -5.09 -20.69 4.62
N ALA A 168 -5.39 -21.75 5.37
CA ALA A 168 -4.62 -22.98 5.36
C ALA A 168 -4.75 -23.76 4.04
N GLU A 169 -5.87 -23.62 3.33
CA GLU A 169 -6.12 -24.32 2.07
C GLU A 169 -5.28 -23.74 0.93
N ASN A 170 -5.24 -22.40 0.83
CA ASN A 170 -4.46 -21.71 -0.20
C ASN A 170 -3.05 -21.35 0.24
N GLU A 171 -2.66 -21.70 1.48
CA GLU A 171 -1.40 -21.32 2.10
C GLU A 171 -1.09 -19.82 1.92
N CYS A 172 -2.01 -18.98 2.43
CA CYS A 172 -1.89 -17.54 2.39
C CYS A 172 -2.33 -16.91 3.72
N ALA A 173 -1.77 -15.73 4.04
CA ALA A 173 -2.21 -14.91 5.15
C ALA A 173 -2.70 -13.55 4.62
N GLU A 174 -3.87 -13.10 5.09
CA GLU A 174 -4.26 -11.70 4.95
C GLU A 174 -3.93 -10.93 6.22
N LEU A 175 -3.33 -9.75 6.07
CA LEU A 175 -2.78 -8.96 7.16
C LEU A 175 -3.13 -7.48 6.97
N LEU A 176 -3.78 -6.87 7.96
CA LEU A 176 -3.93 -5.42 8.05
C LEU A 176 -2.79 -4.88 8.94
N LEU A 177 -1.82 -4.23 8.31
CA LEU A 177 -0.59 -3.79 8.97
C LEU A 177 -0.52 -2.26 9.04
N SER A 178 0.06 -1.74 10.12
CA SER A 178 0.33 -0.32 10.28
C SER A 178 1.23 0.21 9.15
N MET A 179 0.84 1.35 8.58
CA MET A 179 1.50 2.04 7.47
C MET A 179 1.40 3.56 7.65
N SER A 180 1.72 4.05 8.84
CA SER A 180 1.78 5.48 9.12
C SER A 180 3.21 6.01 9.07
N SER A 181 3.34 7.34 9.03
CA SER A 181 4.63 8.04 9.15
C SER A 181 5.34 7.75 10.47
N ALA A 182 4.59 7.49 11.55
CA ALA A 182 5.13 7.16 12.87
C ALA A 182 5.54 5.68 12.99
N ALA A 183 4.72 4.79 12.43
CA ALA A 183 4.87 3.35 12.55
C ALA A 183 4.48 2.65 11.24
N THR A 184 5.41 1.91 10.65
CA THR A 184 5.17 1.09 9.46
C THR A 184 5.75 -0.30 9.65
N LEU A 185 4.91 -1.33 9.50
CA LEU A 185 5.31 -2.74 9.51
C LEU A 185 5.25 -3.30 8.09
N LYS A 186 6.42 -3.66 7.54
CA LYS A 186 6.51 -4.30 6.22
C LYS A 186 6.33 -5.81 6.38
N PRO A 187 5.60 -6.49 5.46
CA PRO A 187 5.47 -7.95 5.49
C PRO A 187 6.80 -8.69 5.57
N ALA A 188 7.83 -8.23 4.83
CA ALA A 188 9.16 -8.84 4.87
C ALA A 188 9.82 -8.79 6.27
N LEU A 189 9.56 -7.75 7.07
CA LEU A 189 10.09 -7.66 8.44
C LEU A 189 9.37 -8.65 9.36
N LEU A 190 8.03 -8.73 9.24
CA LEU A 190 7.21 -9.65 10.03
C LEU A 190 7.57 -11.11 9.76
N PHE A 191 7.63 -11.50 8.48
CA PHE A 191 8.01 -12.86 8.11
C PHE A 191 9.48 -13.16 8.38
N GLY A 192 10.38 -12.16 8.29
CA GLY A 192 11.77 -12.34 8.69
C GLY A 192 11.91 -12.67 10.17
N ALA A 193 11.21 -11.94 11.04
CA ALA A 193 11.21 -12.20 12.48
C ALA A 193 10.50 -13.53 12.83
N PHE A 194 9.41 -13.88 12.14
CA PHE A 194 8.77 -15.19 12.26
C PHE A 194 9.76 -16.33 11.95
N PHE A 195 10.47 -16.28 10.82
CA PHE A 195 11.44 -17.31 10.47
C PHE A 195 12.59 -17.38 11.48
N ASN A 196 13.09 -16.23 11.91
CA ASN A 196 14.13 -16.16 12.94
C ASN A 196 13.67 -16.81 14.26
N SER A 197 12.40 -16.66 14.64
CA SER A 197 11.84 -17.30 15.85
C SER A 197 11.84 -18.84 15.78
N LEU A 198 11.87 -19.39 14.57
CA LEU A 198 12.00 -20.82 14.31
C LEU A 198 13.46 -21.26 14.10
N GLY A 199 14.44 -20.35 14.28
CA GLY A 199 15.85 -20.61 13.98
C GLY A 199 16.13 -20.79 12.49
N LYS A 200 15.27 -20.28 11.61
CA LYS A 200 15.38 -20.35 10.15
C LYS A 200 15.61 -18.96 9.56
N GLU A 201 16.13 -18.90 8.34
CA GLU A 201 16.27 -17.65 7.59
C GLU A 201 15.22 -17.58 6.47
N LEU A 202 14.53 -16.44 6.34
CA LEU A 202 13.60 -16.20 5.24
C LEU A 202 14.39 -16.04 3.94
N SER A 203 14.14 -16.93 2.98
CA SER A 203 14.75 -16.82 1.65
C SER A 203 14.41 -15.49 0.96
N THR A 204 15.39 -14.91 0.28
CA THR A 204 15.21 -13.63 -0.42
C THR A 204 14.14 -13.77 -1.50
N ASN A 205 13.19 -12.82 -1.56
CA ASN A 205 12.05 -12.83 -2.48
C ASN A 205 11.13 -14.06 -2.36
N ALA A 206 11.15 -14.80 -1.24
CA ALA A 206 10.27 -15.96 -1.04
C ALA A 206 8.78 -15.60 -1.00
N LEU A 207 8.47 -14.41 -0.49
CA LEU A 207 7.10 -13.94 -0.39
C LEU A 207 6.57 -13.49 -1.76
N ASP A 208 5.36 -13.95 -2.09
CA ASP A 208 4.50 -13.28 -3.05
C ASP A 208 3.60 -12.31 -2.28
N VAL A 209 3.81 -11.02 -2.52
CA VAL A 209 3.17 -9.94 -1.77
C VAL A 209 2.18 -9.25 -2.70
N HIS A 210 0.92 -9.28 -2.30
CA HIS A 210 -0.14 -8.54 -2.94
C HIS A 210 -0.73 -7.55 -1.93
N ARG A 211 -0.67 -6.23 -2.22
CA ARG A 211 -1.35 -5.23 -1.40
C ARG A 211 -2.78 -5.05 -1.90
N ILE A 212 -3.75 -5.36 -1.06
CA ILE A 212 -5.16 -5.25 -1.42
C ILE A 212 -5.56 -3.77 -1.47
N ASP A 213 -5.26 -3.01 -0.42
CA ASP A 213 -5.59 -1.58 -0.36
C ASP A 213 -4.79 -0.83 0.71
N ILE A 214 -4.87 0.50 0.68
CA ILE A 214 -4.33 1.43 1.69
C ILE A 214 -5.50 2.14 2.38
N TYR A 215 -5.43 2.20 3.71
CA TYR A 215 -6.51 2.67 4.57
C TYR A 215 -6.09 3.92 5.33
N ARG A 216 -7.04 4.84 5.51
CA ARG A 216 -6.95 5.98 6.42
C ARG A 216 -7.59 5.64 7.76
N TYR A 217 -7.15 6.31 8.81
CA TYR A 217 -7.85 6.34 10.08
C TYR A 217 -9.02 7.32 10.02
N VAL A 218 -10.15 6.94 10.62
CA VAL A 218 -11.33 7.78 10.76
C VAL A 218 -11.83 7.70 12.20
N GLU A 219 -12.17 8.87 12.74
CA GLU A 219 -12.82 9.02 14.04
C GLU A 219 -14.14 9.76 13.83
N ASP A 220 -15.24 9.08 14.11
CA ASP A 220 -16.60 9.60 13.96
C ASP A 220 -17.37 9.41 15.28
N GLY A 221 -17.42 10.47 16.07
CA GLY A 221 -17.89 10.42 17.45
C GLY A 221 -17.04 9.47 18.29
N ASN A 222 -17.64 8.38 18.77
CA ASN A 222 -16.94 7.34 19.54
C ASN A 222 -16.39 6.19 18.68
N ASN A 223 -16.70 6.18 17.39
CA ASN A 223 -16.28 5.11 16.49
C ASN A 223 -14.90 5.44 15.91
N LYS A 224 -13.96 4.52 16.09
CA LYS A 224 -12.64 4.57 15.48
C LYS A 224 -12.54 3.42 14.50
N TYR A 225 -12.18 3.70 13.25
CA TYR A 225 -12.06 2.67 12.23
C TYR A 225 -11.06 3.08 11.16
N THR A 226 -10.74 2.13 10.29
CA THR A 226 -9.98 2.40 9.08
C THR A 226 -10.82 2.13 7.85
N GLU A 227 -10.64 2.90 6.79
CA GLU A 227 -11.34 2.71 5.51
C GLU A 227 -10.41 3.04 4.33
N PRO A 228 -10.63 2.45 3.14
CA PRO A 228 -9.92 2.83 1.92
C PRO A 228 -10.06 4.32 1.62
N PHE A 229 -9.06 4.94 0.97
CA PHE A 229 -9.14 6.38 0.66
C PHE A 229 -10.24 6.76 -0.32
N ILE A 230 -10.69 5.79 -1.12
CA ILE A 230 -11.85 5.88 -2.00
C ILE A 230 -12.66 4.61 -1.81
N THR A 231 -13.83 4.73 -1.17
CA THR A 231 -14.83 3.66 -1.08
C THR A 231 -16.18 4.30 -0.79
N ASP A 232 -17.24 3.75 -1.39
CA ASP A 232 -18.63 4.00 -0.98
C ASP A 232 -19.20 2.80 -0.22
N ASP A 233 -18.41 1.73 -0.05
CA ASP A 233 -18.81 0.48 0.60
C ASP A 233 -18.35 0.45 2.06
N ILE A 234 -19.32 0.58 2.97
CA ILE A 234 -19.10 0.52 4.42
C ILE A 234 -18.54 -0.82 4.89
N ASN A 235 -18.73 -1.92 4.15
CA ASN A 235 -18.21 -3.24 4.52
C ASN A 235 -16.68 -3.33 4.41
N THR A 236 -16.05 -2.35 3.77
CA THR A 236 -14.59 -2.25 3.70
C THR A 236 -13.97 -1.57 4.92
N ARG A 237 -14.78 -1.15 5.90
CA ARG A 237 -14.31 -0.53 7.14
C ARG A 237 -13.85 -1.58 8.14
N PHE A 238 -12.70 -1.33 8.75
CA PHE A 238 -12.19 -2.13 9.87
C PHE A 238 -12.28 -1.33 11.15
N MET A 239 -13.14 -1.75 12.07
CA MET A 239 -13.29 -1.09 13.37
C MET A 239 -12.03 -1.29 14.22
N LEU A 240 -11.51 -0.20 14.75
CA LEU A 240 -10.39 -0.23 15.68
C LEU A 240 -10.99 -0.33 17.08
N ASN A 241 -10.67 -1.43 17.77
CA ASN A 241 -11.09 -1.61 19.16
C ASN A 241 -10.49 -0.49 20.02
N GLY A 242 -11.33 0.15 20.85
CA GLY A 242 -10.95 1.21 21.78
C GLY A 242 -10.13 0.71 22.97
#